data_AF-A0A931RIS7-F1
#
_entry.id   AF-A0A931RIS7-F1
#
_cell.length_a   1.000
_cell.length_b   1.000
_cell.length_c   1.000
_cell.angle_alpha   90.00
_cell.angle_beta   90.00
_cell.angle_gamma   90.00
#
_symmetry.space_group_name_H-M   'P 1'
#
loop_
_entity.id
_entity.type
_entity.pdbx_description
1 polymer ?
#
loop_
_entity_poly.entity_id
_entity_poly.type
_entity_poly.pdbx_seq_one_letter_code
_entity_poly.pdbx_strand_id
1 'polypeptide(L)'
;MSNFKFQISNLKFISIGYLLTIVGLFLYSFTQVDLSLTLSQWSYWQVVQKFFQQIGYFNRPLSTGFYSLIIFLLFVFYGLHLIFINSHRFKRQQLWILIIATGIILSFSYNAFSHDLFNYIFDAKIVTYYQQNPYTHKALDFPNDPMLSFMHWTHRFYPYGPFWLVLTIPLSFIGLNFFLPTFFLFKFLMSLGYLGTAYFIEKILIKVSPKESLFGLAFFAFNPLIIIEGLVSSHNDILMMFFAIFSLFLFLNKKNIFSWIGLGLSAGIKFATGLIFPVYLASYFFYKKRQINFVFLINLITVMMVGAVVVVSIRTNFQPWYLLLVIPFVSLTSKKYYILIPVLTMSFFSLSQYIPFLLKGDWNYPVPQILFWLTSAGIILSLALTGAVYALNNIVRAKK
;
A
#
# COMPACT_ATOMS: atom_id res chain seq x y z
N MET A 1 30.08 -13.97 -24.35
CA MET A 1 30.40 -13.73 -22.92
C MET A 1 30.38 -12.26 -22.51
N SER A 2 30.81 -11.31 -23.36
CA SER A 2 30.80 -9.85 -23.07
C SER A 2 29.41 -9.27 -22.82
N ASN A 3 28.41 -9.59 -23.67
CA ASN A 3 27.03 -9.11 -23.52
C ASN A 3 26.36 -9.60 -22.22
N PHE A 4 26.71 -10.79 -21.74
CA PHE A 4 26.13 -11.34 -20.52
C PHE A 4 26.70 -10.67 -19.26
N LYS A 5 28.02 -10.39 -19.23
CA LYS A 5 28.66 -9.65 -18.13
C LYS A 5 28.14 -8.21 -18.04
N PHE A 6 27.98 -7.53 -19.17
CA PHE A 6 27.42 -6.17 -19.24
C PHE A 6 25.95 -6.10 -18.77
N GLN A 7 25.17 -7.15 -19.04
CA GLN A 7 23.76 -7.20 -18.61
C GLN A 7 23.61 -7.45 -17.10
N ILE A 8 24.50 -8.26 -16.49
CA ILE A 8 24.51 -8.49 -15.04
C ILE A 8 24.93 -7.23 -14.26
N SER A 9 25.92 -6.47 -14.77
CA SER A 9 26.33 -5.21 -14.13
C SER A 9 25.19 -4.20 -14.08
N ASN A 10 24.38 -4.13 -15.14
CA ASN A 10 23.25 -3.20 -15.20
C ASN A 10 22.15 -3.58 -14.19
N LEU A 11 21.84 -4.87 -14.04
CA LEU A 11 20.85 -5.32 -13.05
C LEU A 11 21.29 -4.99 -11.62
N LYS A 12 22.56 -5.23 -11.30
CA LYS A 12 23.12 -4.92 -9.98
C LYS A 12 23.01 -3.42 -9.68
N PHE A 13 23.34 -2.56 -10.65
CA PHE A 13 23.23 -1.12 -10.51
C PHE A 13 21.78 -0.66 -10.28
N ILE A 14 20.83 -1.22 -11.05
CA ILE A 14 19.39 -0.95 -10.90
C ILE A 14 18.90 -1.34 -9.50
N SER A 15 19.25 -2.54 -9.02
CA SER A 15 18.87 -3.01 -7.69
C SER A 15 19.47 -2.17 -6.56
N ILE A 16 20.74 -1.75 -6.69
CA ILE A 16 21.39 -0.87 -5.71
C ILE A 16 20.74 0.52 -5.73
N GLY A 17 20.52 1.10 -6.90
CA GLY A 17 19.85 2.39 -7.04
C GLY A 17 18.43 2.39 -6.46
N TYR A 18 17.69 1.31 -6.65
CA TYR A 18 16.40 1.08 -5.99
C TYR A 18 16.53 1.08 -4.46
N LEU A 19 17.45 0.30 -3.89
CA LEU A 19 17.63 0.26 -2.43
C LEU A 19 18.08 1.61 -1.86
N LEU A 20 18.95 2.34 -2.55
CA LEU A 20 19.33 3.70 -2.17
C LEU A 20 18.12 4.65 -2.19
N THR A 21 17.22 4.49 -3.16
CA THR A 21 15.97 5.25 -3.21
C THR A 21 15.04 4.89 -2.04
N ILE A 22 14.97 3.61 -1.66
CA ILE A 22 14.22 3.16 -0.48
C ILE A 22 14.81 3.74 0.83
N VAL A 23 16.14 3.76 0.96
CA VAL A 23 16.82 4.43 2.09
C VAL A 23 16.54 5.93 2.08
N GLY A 24 16.55 6.56 0.90
CA GLY A 24 16.15 7.97 0.74
C GLY A 24 14.72 8.22 1.21
N LEU A 25 13.76 7.35 0.87
CA LEU A 25 12.38 7.41 1.35
C LEU A 25 12.28 7.24 2.87
N PHE A 26 13.04 6.29 3.44
CA PHE A 26 13.14 6.09 4.89
C PHE A 26 13.60 7.37 5.59
N LEU A 27 14.70 7.98 5.14
CA LEU A 27 15.20 9.24 5.71
C LEU A 27 14.22 10.39 5.50
N TYR A 28 13.65 10.50 4.29
CA TYR A 28 12.65 11.52 3.97
C TYR A 28 11.46 11.45 4.92
N SER A 29 11.03 10.24 5.33
CA SER A 29 9.89 10.08 6.23
C SER A 29 10.02 10.89 7.52
N PHE A 30 11.25 11.07 8.05
CA PHE A 30 11.50 11.81 9.27
C PHE A 30 11.36 13.33 9.12
N THR A 31 11.32 13.85 7.89
CA THR A 31 11.02 15.27 7.63
C THR A 31 9.60 15.64 8.06
N GLN A 32 8.72 14.66 8.14
CA GLN A 32 7.31 14.84 8.45
C GLN A 32 6.97 14.58 9.92
N VAL A 33 7.96 14.32 10.79
CA VAL A 33 7.71 14.11 12.23
C VAL A 33 7.02 15.33 12.83
N ASP A 34 5.85 15.12 13.43
CA ASP A 34 5.07 16.17 14.10
C ASP A 34 5.93 17.03 15.03
N LEU A 35 5.73 18.35 14.99
CA LEU A 35 6.51 19.30 15.79
C LEU A 35 6.34 19.10 17.30
N SER A 36 5.20 18.56 17.73
CA SER A 36 4.89 18.21 19.12
C SER A 36 5.40 16.84 19.55
N LEU A 37 5.90 16.01 18.62
CA LEU A 37 6.35 14.65 18.90
C LEU A 37 7.87 14.60 19.06
N THR A 38 8.33 14.12 20.22
CA THR A 38 9.74 13.78 20.46
C THR A 38 9.91 12.28 20.46
N LEU A 39 10.57 11.71 19.43
CA LEU A 39 10.72 10.25 19.31
C LEU A 39 11.70 9.67 20.34
N SER A 40 12.74 10.41 20.74
CA SER A 40 13.70 9.97 21.74
C SER A 40 14.18 11.12 22.62
N GLN A 41 14.43 10.83 23.90
CA GLN A 41 15.03 11.76 24.86
C GLN A 41 16.54 11.94 24.65
N TRP A 42 17.17 11.11 23.81
CA TRP A 42 18.60 11.19 23.54
C TRP A 42 18.93 12.47 22.76
N SER A 43 19.82 13.29 23.30
CA SER A 43 20.13 14.64 22.78
C SER A 43 20.59 14.63 21.32
N TYR A 44 21.44 13.67 20.93
CA TYR A 44 21.89 13.52 19.55
C TYR A 44 20.74 13.24 18.58
N TRP A 45 19.78 12.41 18.98
CA TRP A 45 18.60 12.15 18.15
C TRP A 45 17.75 13.40 17.99
N GLN A 46 17.59 14.22 19.03
CA GLN A 46 16.81 15.46 18.93
C GLN A 46 17.43 16.45 17.93
N VAL A 47 18.76 16.52 17.85
CA VAL A 47 19.45 17.33 16.83
C VAL A 47 19.14 16.80 15.43
N VAL A 48 19.22 15.48 15.24
CA VAL A 48 18.91 14.83 13.96
C VAL A 48 17.44 15.03 13.56
N GLN A 49 16.51 14.83 14.50
CA GLN A 49 15.07 15.04 14.26
C GLN A 49 14.77 16.49 13.88
N LYS A 50 15.34 17.47 14.60
CA LYS A 50 15.19 18.89 14.30
C LYS A 50 15.72 19.24 12.92
N PHE A 51 16.85 18.66 12.50
CA PHE A 51 17.38 18.84 11.15
C PHE A 51 16.36 18.40 10.08
N PHE A 52 15.77 17.21 10.22
CA PHE A 52 14.74 16.74 9.29
C PHE A 52 13.47 17.61 9.32
N GLN A 53 12.99 18.00 10.51
CA GLN A 53 11.84 18.90 10.66
C GLN A 53 12.10 20.27 10.02
N GLN A 54 13.35 20.77 10.09
CA GLN A 54 13.75 22.01 9.42
C GLN A 54 13.51 21.95 7.92
N ILE A 55 13.81 20.82 7.29
CA ILE A 55 13.53 20.60 5.88
C ILE A 55 12.01 20.50 5.66
N GLY A 56 11.31 19.64 6.39
CA GLY A 56 9.89 19.35 6.13
C GLY A 56 8.93 20.51 6.40
N TYR A 57 9.10 21.21 7.52
CA TYR A 57 8.17 22.25 7.96
C TYR A 57 8.62 23.67 7.62
N PHE A 58 9.93 23.91 7.55
CA PHE A 58 10.50 25.26 7.39
C PHE A 58 11.18 25.49 6.04
N ASN A 59 11.48 24.43 5.28
CA ASN A 59 11.96 24.52 3.89
C ASN A 59 11.12 23.63 2.95
N ARG A 60 9.83 23.91 2.92
CA ARG A 60 8.81 23.17 2.15
C ARG A 60 9.14 22.99 0.66
N PRO A 61 9.68 23.99 -0.06
CA PRO A 61 10.10 23.79 -1.45
C PRO A 61 11.18 22.70 -1.61
N LEU A 62 12.17 22.69 -0.72
CA LEU A 62 13.22 21.66 -0.72
C LEU A 62 12.66 20.29 -0.36
N SER A 63 11.83 20.19 0.69
CA SER A 63 11.16 18.94 1.06
C SER A 63 10.36 18.37 -0.11
N THR A 64 9.59 19.23 -0.79
CA THR A 64 8.81 18.83 -1.97
C THR A 64 9.72 18.36 -3.09
N GLY A 65 10.82 19.07 -3.36
CA GLY A 65 11.80 18.65 -4.37
C GLY A 65 12.38 17.26 -4.10
N PHE A 66 12.75 16.96 -2.84
CA PHE A 66 13.18 15.63 -2.44
C PHE A 66 12.10 14.57 -2.62
N TYR A 67 10.87 14.86 -2.20
CA TYR A 67 9.74 13.96 -2.38
C TYR A 67 9.48 13.63 -3.85
N SER A 68 9.41 14.65 -4.71
CA SER A 68 9.19 14.49 -6.15
C SER A 68 10.31 13.69 -6.80
N LEU A 69 11.56 13.92 -6.42
CA LEU A 69 12.71 13.14 -6.89
C LEU A 69 12.61 11.67 -6.46
N ILE A 70 12.26 11.41 -5.20
CA ILE A 70 12.11 10.04 -4.67
C ILE A 70 10.98 9.31 -5.41
N ILE A 71 9.82 9.93 -5.60
CA ILE A 71 8.72 9.34 -6.40
C ILE A 71 9.20 9.02 -7.80
N PHE A 72 9.82 9.99 -8.47
CA PHE A 72 10.30 9.80 -9.84
C PHE A 72 11.25 8.60 -9.93
N LEU A 73 12.25 8.53 -9.05
CA LEU A 73 13.20 7.43 -8.98
C LEU A 73 12.52 6.09 -8.67
N LEU A 74 11.55 6.05 -7.75
CA LEU A 74 10.78 4.84 -7.45
C LEU A 74 10.05 4.32 -8.70
N PHE A 75 9.38 5.19 -9.47
CA PHE A 75 8.72 4.78 -10.72
C PHE A 75 9.71 4.36 -11.81
N VAL A 76 10.84 5.06 -11.94
CA VAL A 76 11.91 4.67 -12.88
C VAL A 76 12.44 3.28 -12.54
N PHE A 77 12.84 3.04 -11.29
CA PHE A 77 13.34 1.74 -10.87
C PHE A 77 12.26 0.67 -10.94
N TYR A 78 11.01 0.97 -10.59
CA TYR A 78 9.88 0.05 -10.75
C TYR A 78 9.72 -0.40 -12.21
N GLY A 79 9.67 0.53 -13.16
CA GLY A 79 9.58 0.23 -14.59
C GLY A 79 10.77 -0.58 -15.11
N LEU A 80 11.99 -0.22 -14.71
CA LEU A 80 13.21 -0.96 -15.08
C LEU A 80 13.17 -2.40 -14.57
N HIS A 81 12.76 -2.63 -13.32
CA HIS A 81 12.61 -3.99 -12.78
C HIS A 81 11.55 -4.80 -13.55
N LEU A 82 10.40 -4.20 -13.89
CA LEU A 82 9.38 -4.87 -14.70
C LEU A 82 9.90 -5.27 -16.09
N ILE A 83 10.67 -4.41 -16.75
CA ILE A 83 11.31 -4.69 -18.05
C ILE A 83 12.30 -5.86 -17.93
N PHE A 84 13.19 -5.81 -16.94
CA PHE A 84 14.20 -6.87 -16.73
C PHE A 84 13.54 -8.21 -16.38
N ILE A 85 12.51 -8.21 -15.55
CA ILE A 85 11.74 -9.42 -15.22
C ILE A 85 11.04 -9.98 -16.46
N ASN A 86 10.42 -9.13 -17.28
CA ASN A 86 9.77 -9.57 -18.53
C ASN A 86 10.76 -10.16 -19.53
N SER A 87 12.01 -9.70 -19.52
CA SER A 87 13.12 -10.29 -20.31
C SER A 87 13.67 -11.61 -19.75
N HIS A 88 13.07 -12.16 -18.68
CA HIS A 88 13.49 -13.39 -17.99
C HIS A 88 14.92 -13.35 -17.40
N ARG A 89 15.40 -12.15 -17.09
CA ARG A 89 16.77 -11.91 -16.59
C ARG A 89 16.87 -11.79 -15.06
N PHE A 90 15.75 -11.96 -14.35
CA PHE A 90 15.67 -11.73 -12.91
C PHE A 90 15.50 -13.04 -12.16
N LYS A 91 16.36 -13.31 -11.17
CA LYS A 91 16.22 -14.51 -10.32
C LYS A 91 15.21 -14.25 -9.20
N ARG A 92 14.38 -15.25 -8.91
CA ARG A 92 13.41 -15.21 -7.79
C ARG A 92 14.04 -14.77 -6.47
N GLN A 93 15.20 -15.33 -6.12
CA GLN A 93 15.91 -15.01 -4.88
C GLN A 93 16.28 -13.52 -4.79
N GLN A 94 16.76 -12.93 -5.88
CA GLN A 94 17.09 -11.51 -5.92
C GLN A 94 15.86 -10.64 -5.67
N LEU A 95 14.69 -11.07 -6.17
CA LEU A 95 13.45 -10.29 -6.07
C LEU A 95 13.00 -10.28 -4.62
N TRP A 96 13.00 -11.45 -3.98
CA TRP A 96 12.67 -11.58 -2.56
C TRP A 96 13.64 -10.84 -1.64
N ILE A 97 14.95 -10.83 -1.94
CA ILE A 97 15.92 -10.03 -1.17
C ILE A 97 15.52 -8.55 -1.20
N LEU A 98 15.19 -8.00 -2.37
CA LEU A 98 14.78 -6.60 -2.49
C LEU A 98 13.45 -6.31 -1.79
N ILE A 99 12.47 -7.21 -1.91
CA ILE A 99 11.15 -7.09 -1.26
C ILE A 99 11.30 -7.10 0.26
N ILE A 100 12.07 -8.04 0.80
CA ILE A 100 12.33 -8.17 2.24
C ILE A 100 13.14 -6.97 2.74
N ALA A 101 14.20 -6.57 2.03
CA ALA A 101 14.98 -5.39 2.38
C ALA A 101 14.10 -4.12 2.40
N THR A 102 13.20 -3.96 1.43
CA THR A 102 12.24 -2.85 1.41
C THR A 102 11.33 -2.87 2.63
N GLY A 103 10.75 -4.03 2.95
CA GLY A 103 9.87 -4.19 4.12
C GLY A 103 10.58 -3.96 5.45
N ILE A 104 11.85 -4.37 5.58
CA ILE A 104 12.67 -4.16 6.78
C ILE A 104 13.08 -2.69 6.91
N ILE A 105 13.60 -2.07 5.85
CA ILE A 105 14.05 -0.67 5.93
C ILE A 105 12.87 0.24 6.28
N LEU A 106 11.71 0.05 5.63
CA LEU A 106 10.56 0.92 5.81
C LEU A 106 9.71 0.58 7.03
N SER A 107 9.88 -0.58 7.69
CA SER A 107 9.25 -0.80 9.01
C SER A 107 9.82 0.13 10.08
N PHE A 108 11.03 0.65 9.89
CA PHE A 108 11.62 1.67 10.77
C PHE A 108 11.31 3.11 10.34
N SER A 109 10.64 3.33 9.20
CA SER A 109 10.27 4.67 8.73
C SER A 109 9.21 5.32 9.63
N TYR A 110 9.13 6.65 9.60
CA TYR A 110 8.03 7.40 10.19
C TYR A 110 6.77 7.35 9.28
N ASN A 111 5.58 7.53 9.86
CA ASN A 111 4.28 7.54 9.16
C ASN A 111 4.00 8.87 8.43
N ALA A 112 4.90 9.23 7.52
CA ALA A 112 5.03 10.58 6.98
C ALA A 112 3.80 11.17 6.27
N PHE A 113 2.89 10.34 5.75
CA PHE A 113 1.77 10.80 4.93
C PHE A 113 0.40 10.47 5.51
N SER A 114 0.34 9.94 6.74
CA SER A 114 -0.93 9.62 7.42
C SER A 114 -0.75 9.55 8.93
N HIS A 115 -1.70 10.13 9.67
CA HIS A 115 -1.76 10.04 11.14
C HIS A 115 -2.60 8.84 11.62
N ASP A 116 -3.08 8.00 10.71
CA ASP A 116 -3.95 6.87 11.04
C ASP A 116 -3.28 5.87 12.00
N LEU A 117 -1.96 5.67 11.86
CA LEU A 117 -1.21 4.79 12.73
C LEU A 117 -1.32 5.18 14.21
N PHE A 118 -1.30 6.48 14.51
CA PHE A 118 -1.49 6.98 15.89
C PHE A 118 -2.88 6.68 16.40
N ASN A 119 -3.89 6.81 15.54
CA ASN A 119 -5.26 6.44 15.91
C ASN A 119 -5.38 4.93 16.13
N TYR A 120 -4.74 4.07 15.32
CA TYR A 120 -4.76 2.63 15.56
C TYR A 120 -4.16 2.24 16.91
N ILE A 121 -3.05 2.90 17.28
CA ILE A 121 -2.39 2.70 18.57
C ILE A 121 -3.33 3.16 19.69
N PHE A 122 -3.93 4.35 19.55
CA PHE A 122 -4.83 4.89 20.56
C PHE A 122 -6.11 4.06 20.71
N ASP A 123 -6.70 3.60 19.61
CA ASP A 123 -7.86 2.71 19.58
C ASP A 123 -7.60 1.43 20.40
N ALA A 124 -6.40 0.84 20.28
CA ALA A 124 -5.98 -0.31 21.10
C ALA A 124 -5.64 0.09 22.55
N LYS A 125 -5.11 1.29 22.78
CA LYS A 125 -4.83 1.85 24.10
C LYS A 125 -6.10 2.09 24.93
N ILE A 126 -7.20 2.50 24.29
CA ILE A 126 -8.52 2.62 24.94
C ILE A 126 -8.90 1.29 25.61
N VAL A 127 -8.66 0.16 24.94
CA VAL A 127 -8.93 -1.16 25.50
C VAL A 127 -7.91 -1.55 26.57
N THR A 128 -6.61 -1.40 26.27
CA THR A 128 -5.53 -2.01 27.08
C THR A 128 -5.14 -1.20 28.30
N TYR A 129 -5.14 0.13 28.21
CA TYR A 129 -4.74 1.03 29.29
C TYR A 129 -5.96 1.62 30.01
N TYR A 130 -6.95 2.11 29.26
CA TYR A 130 -8.14 2.73 29.85
C TYR A 130 -9.24 1.75 30.23
N GLN A 131 -9.16 0.49 29.77
CA GLN A 131 -10.16 -0.56 30.02
C GLN A 131 -11.56 -0.16 29.54
N GLN A 132 -11.62 0.63 28.47
CA GLN A 132 -12.86 1.11 27.87
C GLN A 132 -13.07 0.53 26.46
N ASN A 133 -14.27 0.73 25.93
CA ASN A 133 -14.63 0.26 24.60
C ASN A 133 -14.42 1.37 23.54
N PRO A 134 -13.54 1.19 22.53
CA PRO A 134 -13.28 2.21 21.51
C PRO A 134 -14.43 2.39 20.51
N TYR A 135 -15.43 1.50 20.51
CA TYR A 135 -16.68 1.72 19.77
C TYR A 135 -17.60 2.75 20.43
N THR A 136 -17.40 3.04 21.72
CA THR A 136 -18.22 3.98 22.49
C THR A 136 -17.41 5.14 23.06
N HIS A 137 -16.08 5.07 23.04
CA HIS A 137 -15.19 6.11 23.54
C HIS A 137 -14.18 6.48 22.46
N LYS A 138 -13.82 7.77 22.40
CA LYS A 138 -12.90 8.39 21.45
C LYS A 138 -11.69 8.95 22.20
N ALA A 139 -10.64 9.32 21.48
CA ALA A 139 -9.42 9.82 22.11
C ALA A 139 -9.65 11.08 22.96
N LEU A 140 -10.53 11.99 22.51
CA LEU A 140 -10.89 13.20 23.26
C LEU A 140 -11.55 12.94 24.62
N ASP A 141 -12.06 11.73 24.89
CA ASP A 141 -12.62 11.39 26.20
C ASP A 141 -11.51 11.22 27.27
N PHE A 142 -10.24 11.23 26.86
CA PHE A 142 -9.05 11.08 27.71
C PHE A 142 -8.11 12.30 27.59
N PRO A 143 -8.53 13.51 27.99
CA PRO A 143 -7.83 14.78 27.68
C PRO A 143 -6.41 14.91 28.26
N ASN A 144 -6.07 14.09 29.26
CA ASN A 144 -4.74 14.10 29.88
C ASN A 144 -3.73 13.20 29.15
N ASP A 145 -4.12 12.49 28.07
CA ASP A 145 -3.18 11.63 27.36
C ASP A 145 -2.19 12.43 26.49
N PRO A 146 -0.87 12.19 26.61
CA PRO A 146 0.13 12.93 25.85
C PRO A 146 0.03 12.70 24.33
N MET A 147 -0.57 11.59 23.87
CA MET A 147 -0.70 11.32 22.43
C MET A 147 -1.61 12.33 21.72
N LEU A 148 -2.53 12.98 22.45
CA LEU A 148 -3.43 13.98 21.86
C LEU A 148 -2.69 15.18 21.26
N SER A 149 -1.44 15.43 21.66
CA SER A 149 -0.63 16.53 21.15
C SER A 149 -0.18 16.39 19.69
N PHE A 150 -0.18 15.17 19.14
CA PHE A 150 0.28 14.88 17.75
C PHE A 150 -0.72 14.02 16.95
N MET A 151 -1.89 13.73 17.51
CA MET A 151 -2.98 13.03 16.83
C MET A 151 -3.92 14.00 16.12
N HIS A 152 -4.47 13.59 14.97
CA HIS A 152 -5.44 14.40 14.21
C HIS A 152 -6.89 13.94 14.39
N TRP A 153 -7.17 12.64 14.22
CA TRP A 153 -8.54 12.09 14.28
C TRP A 153 -9.00 11.79 15.71
N THR A 154 -8.80 12.72 16.65
CA THR A 154 -9.09 12.50 18.08
C THR A 154 -10.58 12.45 18.43
N HIS A 155 -11.43 12.97 17.54
CA HIS A 155 -12.87 13.13 17.76
C HIS A 155 -13.73 11.95 17.28
N ARG A 156 -13.17 11.00 16.52
CA ARG A 156 -13.93 9.88 15.96
C ARG A 156 -13.97 8.68 16.91
N PHE A 157 -15.07 7.93 16.85
CA PHE A 157 -15.10 6.55 17.37
C PHE A 157 -14.37 5.61 16.42
N TYR A 158 -14.11 4.40 16.90
CA TYR A 158 -13.47 3.34 16.13
C TYR A 158 -14.30 2.92 14.89
N PRO A 159 -13.77 3.09 13.66
CA PRO A 159 -14.52 2.88 12.41
C PRO A 159 -14.22 1.52 11.75
N TYR A 160 -13.37 0.69 12.35
CA TYR A 160 -12.90 -0.56 11.76
C TYR A 160 -13.69 -1.76 12.29
N GLY A 161 -13.45 -2.93 11.71
CA GLY A 161 -14.06 -4.15 12.22
C GLY A 161 -13.34 -4.68 13.48
N PRO A 162 -13.96 -5.64 14.20
CA PRO A 162 -13.44 -6.15 15.46
C PRO A 162 -12.15 -6.97 15.31
N PHE A 163 -11.90 -7.58 14.14
CA PHE A 163 -10.69 -8.36 13.95
C PHE A 163 -9.45 -7.47 13.86
N TRP A 164 -9.58 -6.20 13.46
CA TRP A 164 -8.47 -5.25 13.56
C TRP A 164 -8.04 -5.03 15.03
N LEU A 165 -8.98 -4.90 15.98
CA LEU A 165 -8.66 -4.85 17.42
C LEU A 165 -7.99 -6.13 17.92
N VAL A 166 -8.46 -7.31 17.49
CA VAL A 166 -7.86 -8.59 17.89
C VAL A 166 -6.37 -8.64 17.56
N LEU A 167 -5.96 -8.01 16.45
CA LEU A 167 -4.56 -7.95 16.03
C LEU A 167 -3.77 -6.85 16.74
N THR A 168 -4.39 -5.70 17.06
CA THR A 168 -3.68 -4.54 17.62
C THR A 168 -3.63 -4.51 19.14
N ILE A 169 -4.62 -5.08 19.83
CA ILE A 169 -4.66 -5.18 21.30
C ILE A 169 -3.40 -5.87 21.87
N PRO A 170 -2.98 -7.05 21.37
CA PRO A 170 -1.75 -7.69 21.86
C PRO A 170 -0.51 -6.80 21.70
N LEU A 171 -0.41 -6.05 20.60
CA LEU A 171 0.71 -5.15 20.35
C LEU A 171 0.72 -3.97 21.33
N SER A 172 -0.45 -3.42 21.64
CA SER A 172 -0.60 -2.37 22.65
C SER A 172 -0.24 -2.86 24.05
N PHE A 173 -0.64 -4.09 24.41
CA PHE A 173 -0.22 -4.72 25.68
C PHE A 173 1.30 -4.91 25.75
N ILE A 174 1.92 -5.47 24.72
CA ILE A 174 3.40 -5.69 24.67
C ILE A 174 4.15 -4.35 24.75
N GLY A 175 3.57 -3.29 24.19
CA GLY A 175 4.14 -1.95 24.24
C GLY A 175 4.08 -1.28 25.61
N LEU A 176 3.34 -1.84 26.59
CA LEU A 176 3.30 -1.38 28.00
C LEU A 176 3.00 0.12 28.14
N ASN A 177 2.11 0.67 27.30
CA ASN A 177 1.76 2.09 27.22
C ASN A 177 2.92 3.03 26.80
N PHE A 178 4.07 2.49 26.37
CA PHE A 178 5.13 3.29 25.76
C PHE A 178 4.86 3.47 24.27
N PHE A 179 4.78 4.72 23.82
CA PHE A 179 4.42 5.04 22.43
C PHE A 179 5.39 4.44 21.41
N LEU A 180 6.70 4.66 21.55
CA LEU A 180 7.68 4.31 20.50
C LEU A 180 7.81 2.78 20.27
N PRO A 181 7.90 1.91 21.30
CA PRO A 181 7.85 0.46 21.10
C PRO A 181 6.55 0.01 20.42
N THR A 182 5.40 0.51 20.88
CA THR A 182 4.09 0.19 20.27
C THR A 182 4.03 0.63 18.81
N PHE A 183 4.55 1.82 18.50
CA PHE A 183 4.65 2.34 17.15
C PHE A 183 5.37 1.36 16.22
N PHE A 184 6.56 0.90 16.60
CA PHE A 184 7.30 -0.05 15.78
C PHE A 184 6.63 -1.43 15.70
N LEU A 185 5.97 -1.91 16.77
CA LEU A 185 5.19 -3.15 16.70
C LEU A 185 4.09 -3.08 15.63
N PHE A 186 3.37 -1.95 15.55
CA PHE A 186 2.36 -1.76 14.51
C PHE A 186 3.00 -1.63 13.12
N LYS A 187 4.14 -0.93 12.99
CA LYS A 187 4.90 -0.87 11.72
C LYS A 187 5.34 -2.25 11.24
N PHE A 188 5.82 -3.10 12.15
CA PHE A 188 6.19 -4.48 11.82
C PHE A 188 4.97 -5.30 11.39
N LEU A 189 3.81 -5.13 12.03
CA LEU A 189 2.57 -5.77 11.61
C LEU A 189 2.19 -5.39 10.16
N MET A 190 2.29 -4.11 9.79
CA MET A 190 2.03 -3.67 8.41
C MET A 190 3.03 -4.27 7.42
N SER A 191 4.31 -4.32 7.78
CA SER A 191 5.35 -4.95 6.97
C SER A 191 5.10 -6.46 6.78
N LEU A 192 4.64 -7.16 7.83
CA LEU A 192 4.20 -8.55 7.72
C LEU A 192 2.99 -8.71 6.79
N GLY A 193 2.02 -7.79 6.85
CA GLY A 193 0.89 -7.76 5.91
C GLY A 193 1.36 -7.60 4.46
N TYR A 194 2.30 -6.69 4.20
CA TYR A 194 2.89 -6.49 2.88
C TYR A 194 3.64 -7.74 2.38
N LEU A 195 4.53 -8.32 3.19
CA LEU A 195 5.30 -9.51 2.85
C LEU A 195 4.41 -10.75 2.65
N GLY A 196 3.41 -10.91 3.52
CA GLY A 196 2.43 -11.98 3.41
C GLY A 196 1.57 -11.86 2.15
N THR A 197 1.15 -10.64 1.79
CA THR A 197 0.41 -10.37 0.56
C THR A 197 1.27 -10.73 -0.66
N ALA A 198 2.52 -10.27 -0.70
CA ALA A 198 3.47 -10.61 -1.75
C ALA A 198 3.66 -12.13 -1.88
N TYR A 199 3.77 -12.83 -0.74
CA TYR A 199 4.00 -14.27 -0.71
C TYR A 199 2.83 -15.03 -1.32
N PHE A 200 1.60 -14.71 -0.91
CA PHE A 200 0.42 -15.38 -1.44
C PHE A 200 0.12 -14.99 -2.89
N ILE A 201 0.42 -13.77 -3.33
CA ILE A 201 0.39 -13.39 -4.76
C ILE A 201 1.31 -14.31 -5.57
N GLU A 202 2.57 -14.48 -5.14
CA GLU A 202 3.51 -15.35 -5.85
C GLU A 202 3.01 -16.80 -5.87
N LYS A 203 2.53 -17.32 -4.73
CA LYS A 203 2.00 -18.69 -4.62
C LYS A 203 0.81 -18.93 -5.55
N ILE A 204 -0.11 -17.98 -5.65
CA ILE A 204 -1.23 -18.06 -6.60
C ILE A 204 -0.68 -18.07 -8.03
N LEU A 205 0.20 -17.12 -8.37
CA LEU A 205 0.72 -16.98 -9.73
C LEU A 205 1.54 -18.19 -10.19
N ILE A 206 2.33 -18.83 -9.32
CA ILE A 206 3.04 -20.07 -9.66
C ILE A 206 2.07 -21.15 -10.14
N LYS A 207 0.86 -21.20 -9.56
CA LYS A 207 -0.15 -22.20 -9.89
C LYS A 207 -0.90 -21.86 -11.18
N VAL A 208 -1.26 -20.59 -11.38
CA VAL A 208 -2.19 -20.17 -12.45
C VAL A 208 -1.51 -19.58 -13.69
N SER A 209 -0.34 -18.94 -13.52
CA SER A 209 0.46 -18.35 -14.60
C SER A 209 1.95 -18.38 -14.24
N PRO A 210 2.60 -19.56 -14.19
CA PRO A 210 3.97 -19.69 -13.70
C PRO A 210 4.98 -18.80 -14.42
N LYS A 211 4.79 -18.57 -15.74
CA LYS A 211 5.65 -17.71 -16.57
C LYS A 211 5.55 -16.23 -16.21
N GLU A 212 4.46 -15.81 -15.56
CA GLU A 212 4.20 -14.42 -15.20
C GLU A 212 4.36 -14.16 -13.70
N SER A 213 4.69 -15.19 -12.91
CA SER A 213 4.75 -15.13 -11.45
C SER A 213 5.65 -14.04 -10.90
N LEU A 214 6.89 -13.92 -11.40
CA LEU A 214 7.80 -12.88 -10.93
C LEU A 214 7.35 -11.49 -11.39
N PHE A 215 6.71 -11.39 -12.55
CA PHE A 215 6.20 -10.12 -13.06
C PHE A 215 5.05 -9.61 -12.18
N GLY A 216 4.05 -10.45 -11.88
CA GLY A 216 2.95 -10.06 -11.01
C GLY A 216 3.37 -9.80 -9.57
N LEU A 217 4.33 -10.57 -9.04
CA LEU A 217 4.93 -10.32 -7.73
C LEU A 217 5.60 -8.93 -7.68
N ALA A 218 6.49 -8.62 -8.64
CA ALA A 218 7.15 -7.32 -8.69
C ALA A 218 6.17 -6.18 -8.99
N PHE A 219 5.14 -6.45 -9.81
CA PHE A 219 4.08 -5.48 -10.10
C PHE A 219 3.35 -5.03 -8.84
N PHE A 220 3.11 -5.92 -7.87
CA PHE A 220 2.60 -5.54 -6.56
C PHE A 220 3.69 -4.92 -5.68
N ALA A 221 4.78 -5.66 -5.44
CA ALA A 221 5.73 -5.36 -4.38
C ALA A 221 6.56 -4.09 -4.64
N PHE A 222 6.87 -3.80 -5.90
CA PHE A 222 7.62 -2.60 -6.27
C PHE A 222 6.74 -1.43 -6.71
N ASN A 223 5.41 -1.56 -6.65
CA ASN A 223 4.53 -0.44 -6.95
C ASN A 223 4.76 0.67 -5.90
N PRO A 224 5.18 1.89 -6.31
CA PRO A 224 5.51 2.95 -5.35
C PRO A 224 4.35 3.30 -4.41
N LEU A 225 3.09 3.14 -4.87
CA LEU A 225 1.91 3.39 -4.03
C LEU A 225 1.77 2.34 -2.93
N ILE A 226 2.00 1.06 -3.23
CA ILE A 226 1.99 0.00 -2.22
C ILE A 226 3.08 0.24 -1.18
N ILE A 227 4.27 0.66 -1.62
CA ILE A 227 5.40 0.96 -0.74
C ILE A 227 5.07 2.15 0.17
N ILE A 228 4.60 3.27 -0.38
CA ILE A 228 4.32 4.47 0.40
C ILE A 228 3.10 4.26 1.30
N GLU A 229 1.95 3.85 0.75
CA GLU A 229 0.71 3.75 1.54
C GLU A 229 0.69 2.56 2.49
N GLY A 230 1.30 1.44 2.09
CA GLY A 230 1.33 0.21 2.87
C GLY A 230 2.44 0.16 3.92
N LEU A 231 3.65 0.65 3.59
CA LEU A 231 4.80 0.57 4.51
C LEU A 231 5.09 1.90 5.21
N VAL A 232 5.15 3.02 4.48
CA VAL A 232 5.45 4.33 5.08
C VAL A 232 4.25 4.83 5.88
N SER A 233 3.14 5.13 5.21
CA SER A 233 1.88 5.59 5.83
C SER A 233 1.26 4.55 6.75
N SER A 234 1.49 3.25 6.48
CA SER A 234 1.07 2.14 7.33
C SER A 234 -0.45 2.03 7.47
N HIS A 235 -1.19 2.20 6.37
CA HIS A 235 -2.63 1.98 6.37
C HIS A 235 -2.99 0.51 6.63
N ASN A 236 -3.98 0.26 7.48
CA ASN A 236 -4.41 -1.10 7.84
C ASN A 236 -4.97 -1.91 6.66
N ASP A 237 -5.29 -1.24 5.55
CA ASP A 237 -5.68 -1.83 4.27
C ASP A 237 -4.68 -2.90 3.79
N ILE A 238 -3.37 -2.75 4.04
CA ILE A 238 -2.38 -3.75 3.62
C ILE A 238 -2.58 -5.10 4.33
N LEU A 239 -3.00 -5.08 5.59
CA LEU A 239 -3.28 -6.29 6.37
C LEU A 239 -4.66 -6.86 6.03
N MET A 240 -5.65 -6.01 5.77
CA MET A 240 -6.93 -6.43 5.17
C MET A 240 -6.68 -7.22 3.89
N MET A 241 -5.80 -6.70 3.02
CA MET A 241 -5.47 -7.31 1.73
C MET A 241 -4.64 -8.60 1.86
N PHE A 242 -3.80 -8.72 2.89
CA PHE A 242 -3.14 -9.98 3.22
C PHE A 242 -4.17 -11.11 3.43
N PHE A 243 -5.16 -10.90 4.31
CA PHE A 243 -6.19 -11.91 4.56
C PHE A 243 -7.08 -12.17 3.33
N ALA A 244 -7.35 -11.15 2.51
CA ALA A 244 -8.12 -11.31 1.27
C ALA A 244 -7.39 -12.17 0.23
N ILE A 245 -6.11 -11.91 -0.02
CA ILE A 245 -5.29 -12.69 -0.95
C ILE A 245 -5.01 -14.09 -0.39
N PHE A 246 -4.79 -14.23 0.92
CA PHE A 246 -4.67 -15.54 1.57
C PHE A 246 -5.94 -16.37 1.42
N SER A 247 -7.10 -15.75 1.62
CA SER A 247 -8.40 -16.37 1.37
C SER A 247 -8.51 -16.85 -0.08
N LEU A 248 -8.12 -16.02 -1.06
CA LEU A 248 -8.16 -16.39 -2.48
C LEU A 248 -7.22 -17.56 -2.78
N PHE A 249 -6.03 -17.58 -2.18
CA PHE A 249 -5.11 -18.70 -2.26
C PHE A 249 -5.73 -20.00 -1.73
N LEU A 250 -6.41 -19.96 -0.57
CA LEU A 250 -7.10 -21.12 -0.01
C LEU A 250 -8.27 -21.57 -0.89
N PHE A 251 -9.04 -20.62 -1.43
CA PHE A 251 -10.15 -20.87 -2.35
C PHE A 251 -9.67 -21.64 -3.59
N LEU A 252 -8.61 -21.14 -4.23
CA LEU A 252 -8.00 -21.79 -5.40
C LEU A 252 -7.37 -23.15 -5.09
N ASN A 253 -7.09 -23.45 -3.81
CA ASN A 253 -6.63 -24.75 -3.34
C ASN A 253 -7.75 -25.65 -2.81
N LYS A 254 -9.02 -25.31 -3.10
CA LYS A 254 -10.23 -26.06 -2.69
C LYS A 254 -10.39 -26.17 -1.16
N LYS A 255 -9.76 -25.29 -0.38
CA LYS A 255 -9.90 -25.21 1.08
C LYS A 255 -11.05 -24.26 1.44
N ASN A 256 -12.27 -24.61 1.00
CA ASN A 256 -13.41 -23.68 0.96
C ASN A 256 -13.75 -23.06 2.32
N ILE A 257 -13.86 -23.87 3.38
CA ILE A 257 -14.20 -23.36 4.73
C ILE A 257 -13.17 -22.31 5.19
N PHE A 258 -11.88 -22.64 5.09
CA PHE A 258 -10.81 -21.73 5.47
C PHE A 258 -10.74 -20.49 4.57
N SER A 259 -11.13 -20.60 3.30
CA SER A 259 -11.22 -19.44 2.41
C SER A 259 -12.30 -18.45 2.87
N TRP A 260 -13.48 -18.95 3.29
CA TRP A 260 -14.55 -18.11 3.83
C TRP A 260 -14.14 -17.47 5.15
N ILE A 261 -13.48 -18.22 6.04
CA ILE A 261 -12.91 -17.68 7.28
C ILE A 261 -11.92 -16.55 6.95
N GLY A 262 -10.96 -16.79 6.04
CA GLY A 262 -9.99 -15.77 5.64
C GLY A 262 -10.63 -14.50 5.07
N LEU A 263 -11.71 -14.64 4.27
CA LEU A 263 -12.44 -13.50 3.74
C LEU A 263 -13.20 -12.75 4.84
N GLY A 264 -13.79 -13.49 5.80
CA GLY A 264 -14.41 -12.92 6.99
C GLY A 264 -13.43 -12.17 7.87
N LEU A 265 -12.21 -12.69 8.06
CA LEU A 265 -11.13 -12.01 8.78
C LEU A 265 -10.72 -10.71 8.06
N SER A 266 -10.59 -10.74 6.73
CA SER A 266 -10.32 -9.53 5.93
C SER A 266 -11.42 -8.47 6.13
N ALA A 267 -12.70 -8.85 5.95
CA ALA A 267 -13.82 -7.95 6.12
C ALA A 267 -13.95 -7.45 7.59
N GLY A 268 -13.53 -8.27 8.55
CA GLY A 268 -13.43 -7.94 9.96
C GLY A 268 -12.29 -6.98 10.32
N ILE A 269 -11.37 -6.67 9.40
CA ILE A 269 -10.45 -5.53 9.53
C ILE A 269 -11.15 -4.28 8.99
N LYS A 270 -11.64 -4.34 7.75
CA LYS A 270 -12.35 -3.26 7.09
C LYS A 270 -13.35 -3.84 6.09
N PHE A 271 -14.59 -3.36 6.14
CA PHE A 271 -15.74 -4.01 5.48
C PHE A 271 -15.68 -4.06 3.94
N ALA A 272 -14.74 -3.37 3.29
CA ALA A 272 -14.66 -3.24 1.84
C ALA A 272 -14.56 -4.60 1.11
N THR A 273 -13.79 -5.56 1.64
CA THR A 273 -13.67 -6.90 1.05
C THR A 273 -14.93 -7.76 1.23
N GLY A 274 -15.90 -7.29 2.03
CA GLY A 274 -17.26 -7.83 2.10
C GLY A 274 -17.96 -7.88 0.73
N LEU A 275 -17.60 -6.98 -0.18
CA LEU A 275 -18.16 -6.96 -1.54
C LEU A 275 -17.75 -8.17 -2.39
N ILE A 276 -16.71 -8.91 -2.00
CA ILE A 276 -16.21 -10.09 -2.74
C ILE A 276 -17.02 -11.35 -2.40
N PHE A 277 -17.80 -11.37 -1.32
CA PHE A 277 -18.56 -12.55 -0.88
C PHE A 277 -19.47 -13.16 -1.98
N PRO A 278 -20.23 -12.37 -2.77
CA PRO A 278 -21.05 -12.92 -3.85
C PRO A 278 -20.23 -13.66 -4.91
N VAL A 279 -18.99 -13.23 -5.16
CA VAL A 279 -18.08 -13.90 -6.11
C VAL A 279 -17.68 -15.27 -5.59
N TYR A 280 -17.33 -15.37 -4.31
CA TYR A 280 -17.00 -16.66 -3.68
C TYR A 280 -18.21 -17.59 -3.67
N LEU A 281 -19.40 -17.05 -3.39
CA LEU A 281 -20.65 -17.81 -3.33
C LEU A 281 -21.01 -18.37 -4.71
N ALA A 282 -21.06 -17.50 -5.72
CA ALA A 282 -21.31 -17.90 -7.10
C ALA A 282 -20.25 -18.92 -7.55
N SER A 283 -18.98 -18.63 -7.27
CA SER A 283 -17.89 -19.53 -7.63
C SER A 283 -18.03 -20.89 -6.96
N TYR A 284 -18.39 -20.98 -5.69
CA TYR A 284 -18.62 -22.25 -5.01
C TYR A 284 -19.70 -23.11 -5.69
N PHE A 285 -20.82 -22.52 -6.11
CA PHE A 285 -21.89 -23.23 -6.81
C PHE A 285 -21.52 -23.60 -8.25
N PHE A 286 -20.83 -22.73 -8.97
CA PHE A 286 -20.39 -23.01 -10.34
C PHE A 286 -19.19 -23.96 -10.41
N TYR A 287 -18.33 -24.00 -9.38
CA TYR A 287 -17.17 -24.89 -9.31
C TYR A 287 -17.56 -26.37 -9.33
N LYS A 288 -18.72 -26.71 -8.78
CA LYS A 288 -19.27 -28.08 -8.85
C LYS A 288 -19.72 -28.48 -10.26
N LYS A 289 -19.96 -27.51 -11.15
CA LYS A 289 -20.53 -27.75 -12.49
C LYS A 289 -19.55 -27.46 -13.64
N ARG A 290 -18.57 -26.55 -13.48
CA ARG A 290 -17.55 -26.18 -14.49
C ARG A 290 -16.25 -25.65 -13.84
N GLN A 291 -15.12 -25.75 -14.55
CA GLN A 291 -13.90 -25.03 -14.17
C GLN A 291 -14.07 -23.52 -14.41
N ILE A 292 -13.90 -22.72 -13.36
CA ILE A 292 -14.02 -21.26 -13.44
C ILE A 292 -12.78 -20.68 -14.11
N ASN A 293 -12.98 -19.81 -15.10
CA ASN A 293 -11.87 -19.08 -15.73
C ASN A 293 -11.24 -18.11 -14.72
N PHE A 294 -9.96 -18.35 -14.39
CA PHE A 294 -9.23 -17.56 -13.40
C PHE A 294 -9.20 -16.06 -13.75
N VAL A 295 -8.97 -15.71 -15.02
CA VAL A 295 -8.91 -14.30 -15.45
C VAL A 295 -10.27 -13.64 -15.29
N PHE A 296 -11.36 -14.34 -15.61
CA PHE A 296 -12.71 -13.84 -15.40
C PHE A 296 -12.99 -13.59 -13.91
N LEU A 297 -12.61 -14.53 -13.04
CA LEU A 297 -12.74 -14.40 -11.59
C LEU A 297 -12.01 -13.15 -11.07
N ILE A 298 -10.74 -12.96 -11.44
CA ILE A 298 -9.95 -11.80 -11.00
C ILE A 298 -10.52 -10.49 -11.56
N ASN A 299 -10.98 -10.45 -12.81
CA ASN A 299 -11.61 -9.27 -13.38
C ASN A 299 -12.90 -8.90 -12.61
N LEU A 300 -13.72 -9.89 -12.25
CA LEU A 300 -14.94 -9.65 -11.48
C LEU A 300 -14.63 -9.09 -10.09
N ILE A 301 -13.67 -9.69 -9.38
CA ILE A 301 -13.18 -9.16 -8.08
C ILE A 301 -12.67 -7.73 -8.25
N THR A 302 -11.89 -7.48 -9.31
CA THR A 302 -11.34 -6.15 -9.62
C THR A 302 -12.46 -5.12 -9.81
N VAL A 303 -13.48 -5.43 -10.60
CA VAL A 303 -14.63 -4.53 -10.82
C VAL A 303 -15.34 -4.22 -9.50
N MET A 304 -15.54 -5.22 -8.64
CA MET A 304 -16.14 -5.00 -7.32
C MET A 304 -15.29 -4.11 -6.43
N MET A 305 -13.97 -4.30 -6.42
CA MET A 305 -13.07 -3.47 -5.62
C MET A 305 -12.95 -2.05 -6.15
N VAL A 306 -12.94 -1.85 -7.48
CA VAL A 306 -13.04 -0.51 -8.08
C VAL A 306 -14.38 0.13 -7.72
N GLY A 307 -15.48 -0.63 -7.73
CA GLY A 307 -16.78 -0.16 -7.25
C GLY A 307 -16.71 0.30 -5.79
N ALA A 308 -16.02 -0.43 -4.92
CA ALA A 308 -15.78 -0.03 -3.53
C ALA A 308 -15.04 1.31 -3.45
N VAL A 309 -13.98 1.49 -4.24
CA VAL A 309 -13.23 2.75 -4.33
C VAL A 309 -14.13 3.90 -4.79
N VAL A 310 -14.96 3.69 -5.81
CA VAL A 310 -15.90 4.70 -6.31
C VAL A 310 -16.91 5.09 -5.23
N VAL A 311 -17.53 4.12 -4.56
CA VAL A 311 -18.53 4.39 -3.50
C VAL A 311 -17.93 5.21 -2.36
N VAL A 312 -16.73 4.85 -1.90
CA VAL A 312 -16.04 5.63 -0.85
C VAL A 312 -15.66 7.01 -1.38
N SER A 313 -15.17 7.11 -2.62
CA SER A 313 -14.78 8.38 -3.25
C SER A 313 -15.95 9.33 -3.56
N ILE A 314 -17.18 8.85 -3.54
CA ILE A 314 -18.38 9.69 -3.63
C ILE A 314 -18.73 10.28 -2.26
N ARG A 315 -18.53 9.51 -1.19
CA ARG A 315 -18.79 9.96 0.19
C ARG A 315 -17.72 10.89 0.71
N THR A 316 -16.48 10.68 0.29
CA THR A 316 -15.30 11.44 0.69
C THR A 316 -14.46 11.69 -0.56
N ASN A 317 -13.68 12.78 -0.63
CA ASN A 317 -12.74 12.96 -1.75
C ASN A 317 -11.86 11.71 -1.94
N PHE A 318 -11.53 11.37 -3.19
CA PHE A 318 -10.63 10.25 -3.50
C PHE A 318 -9.31 10.40 -2.73
N GLN A 319 -8.84 9.29 -2.15
CA GLN A 319 -7.58 9.25 -1.42
C GLN A 319 -6.62 8.22 -2.02
N PRO A 320 -5.30 8.47 -2.02
CA PRO A 320 -4.32 7.59 -2.65
C PRO A 320 -4.39 6.13 -2.18
N TRP A 321 -4.54 5.90 -0.87
CA TRP A 321 -4.57 4.56 -0.27
C TRP A 321 -5.79 3.73 -0.67
N TYR A 322 -6.84 4.32 -1.27
CA TYR A 322 -7.96 3.53 -1.78
C TYR A 322 -7.53 2.54 -2.87
N LEU A 323 -6.42 2.80 -3.58
CA LEU A 323 -5.89 1.87 -4.58
C LEU A 323 -5.27 0.60 -3.96
N LEU A 324 -4.99 0.58 -2.64
CA LEU A 324 -4.58 -0.63 -1.93
C LEU A 324 -5.65 -1.74 -2.02
N LEU A 325 -6.93 -1.38 -2.16
CA LEU A 325 -8.04 -2.33 -2.32
C LEU A 325 -7.98 -3.10 -3.64
N VAL A 326 -7.33 -2.54 -4.67
CA VAL A 326 -7.40 -3.03 -6.05
C VAL A 326 -6.08 -3.69 -6.47
N ILE A 327 -4.94 -3.03 -6.21
CA ILE A 327 -3.61 -3.42 -6.71
C ILE A 327 -3.25 -4.89 -6.41
N PRO A 328 -3.49 -5.45 -5.21
CA PRO A 328 -3.16 -6.84 -4.91
C PRO A 328 -3.87 -7.85 -5.84
N PHE A 329 -5.14 -7.62 -6.17
CA PHE A 329 -5.89 -8.52 -7.06
C PHE A 329 -5.46 -8.38 -8.52
N VAL A 330 -5.33 -7.16 -9.00
CA VAL A 330 -4.93 -6.91 -10.40
C VAL A 330 -3.49 -7.34 -10.68
N SER A 331 -2.64 -7.45 -9.66
CA SER A 331 -1.30 -8.03 -9.79
C SER A 331 -1.32 -9.45 -10.38
N LEU A 332 -2.39 -10.21 -10.13
CA LEU A 332 -2.61 -11.56 -10.62
C LEU A 332 -2.89 -11.64 -12.13
N THR A 333 -3.18 -10.50 -12.77
CA THR A 333 -3.43 -10.38 -14.22
C THR A 333 -2.69 -9.18 -14.85
N SER A 334 -1.60 -8.76 -14.20
CA SER A 334 -0.88 -7.50 -14.45
C SER A 334 -0.30 -7.33 -15.86
N LYS A 335 -0.06 -8.40 -16.63
CA LYS A 335 0.44 -8.28 -18.02
C LYS A 335 -0.59 -7.76 -19.02
N LYS A 336 -1.86 -7.71 -18.65
CA LYS A 336 -2.91 -7.16 -19.51
C LYS A 336 -2.75 -5.64 -19.58
N TYR A 337 -2.63 -5.05 -20.78
CA TYR A 337 -2.40 -3.61 -20.93
C TYR A 337 -3.50 -2.75 -20.28
N TYR A 338 -4.76 -3.23 -20.32
CA TYR A 338 -5.90 -2.58 -19.66
C TYR A 338 -5.89 -2.68 -18.13
N ILE A 339 -4.91 -3.38 -17.55
CA ILE A 339 -4.60 -3.40 -16.12
C ILE A 339 -3.31 -2.63 -15.83
N LEU A 340 -2.26 -2.95 -16.58
CA LEU A 340 -0.92 -2.37 -16.46
C LEU A 340 -0.97 -0.85 -16.53
N ILE A 341 -1.60 -0.31 -17.59
CA ILE A 341 -1.62 1.14 -17.85
C ILE A 341 -2.39 1.87 -16.74
N PRO A 342 -3.65 1.51 -16.41
CA PRO A 342 -4.37 2.20 -15.34
C PRO A 342 -3.70 2.17 -13.98
N VAL A 343 -3.13 1.04 -13.58
CA VAL A 343 -2.45 0.95 -12.29
C VAL A 343 -1.21 1.86 -12.27
N LEU A 344 -0.40 1.86 -13.33
CA LEU A 344 0.79 2.72 -13.40
C LEU A 344 0.42 4.20 -13.35
N THR A 345 -0.53 4.63 -14.18
CA THR A 345 -0.94 6.03 -14.24
C THR A 345 -1.60 6.46 -12.94
N MET A 346 -2.56 5.68 -12.43
CA MET A 346 -3.27 6.04 -11.20
C MET A 346 -2.34 6.03 -9.99
N SER A 347 -1.42 5.06 -9.86
CA SER A 347 -0.43 5.08 -8.78
C SER A 347 0.42 6.36 -8.80
N PHE A 348 0.85 6.82 -9.97
CA PHE A 348 1.67 8.02 -10.11
C PHE A 348 0.90 9.29 -9.73
N PHE A 349 -0.31 9.46 -10.28
CA PHE A 349 -1.13 10.63 -10.00
C PHE A 349 -1.62 10.67 -8.55
N SER A 350 -1.98 9.52 -7.98
CA SER A 350 -2.34 9.41 -6.57
C SER A 350 -1.22 9.84 -5.64
N LEU A 351 0.03 9.38 -5.87
CA LEU A 351 1.15 9.83 -5.04
C LEU A 351 1.53 11.29 -5.27
N SER A 352 1.28 11.82 -6.48
CA SER A 352 1.48 13.25 -6.75
C SER A 352 0.54 14.16 -5.96
N GLN A 353 -0.54 13.63 -5.37
CA GLN A 353 -1.47 14.39 -4.53
C GLN A 353 -0.85 14.93 -3.24
N TYR A 354 0.26 14.37 -2.78
CA TYR A 354 0.95 14.91 -1.61
C TYR A 354 1.78 16.16 -1.94
N ILE A 355 2.14 16.39 -3.21
CA ILE A 355 3.00 17.52 -3.63
C ILE A 355 2.40 18.89 -3.22
N PRO A 356 1.11 19.20 -3.50
CA PRO A 356 0.52 20.48 -3.09
C PRO A 356 0.54 20.70 -1.58
N PHE A 357 0.26 19.65 -0.79
CA PHE A 357 0.31 19.71 0.67
C PHE A 357 1.73 19.95 1.18
N LEU A 358 2.72 19.24 0.65
CA LEU A 358 4.12 19.40 1.07
C LEU A 358 4.62 20.83 0.78
N LEU A 359 4.20 21.43 -0.33
CA LEU A 359 4.54 22.82 -0.67
C LEU A 359 3.84 23.86 0.21
N LYS A 360 2.53 23.69 0.45
CA LYS A 360 1.70 24.71 1.11
C LYS A 360 1.67 24.56 2.63
N GLY A 361 1.56 23.33 3.12
CA GLY A 361 1.49 22.99 4.53
C GLY A 361 0.10 22.89 5.13
N ASP A 362 -0.93 23.07 4.32
CA ASP A 362 -2.31 22.93 4.71
C ASP A 362 -3.12 22.36 3.53
N TRP A 363 -4.35 21.95 3.81
CA TRP A 363 -5.28 21.40 2.84
C TRP A 363 -6.31 22.42 2.34
N ASN A 364 -6.08 23.72 2.59
CA ASN A 364 -7.00 24.78 2.20
C ASN A 364 -6.89 25.08 0.71
N TYR A 365 -7.82 25.91 0.21
CA TYR A 365 -7.79 26.39 -1.16
C TYR A 365 -6.41 26.99 -1.52
N PRO A 366 -5.78 26.64 -2.66
CA PRO A 366 -6.33 25.89 -3.81
C PRO A 366 -6.05 24.38 -3.81
N VAL A 367 -5.54 23.78 -2.73
CA VAL A 367 -5.13 22.37 -2.69
C VAL A 367 -6.25 21.41 -3.15
N PRO A 368 -7.50 21.49 -2.65
CA PRO A 368 -8.56 20.59 -3.08
C PRO A 368 -8.85 20.64 -4.59
N GLN A 369 -8.72 21.82 -5.21
CA GLN A 369 -8.89 22.00 -6.65
C GLN A 369 -7.75 21.31 -7.43
N ILE A 370 -6.51 21.42 -6.95
CA ILE A 370 -5.36 20.72 -7.55
C ILE A 370 -5.54 19.20 -7.46
N LEU A 371 -6.01 18.69 -6.32
CA LEU A 371 -6.26 17.26 -6.12
C LEU A 371 -7.34 16.72 -7.08
N PHE A 372 -8.42 17.48 -7.28
CA PHE A 372 -9.45 17.15 -8.26
C PHE A 372 -8.84 17.00 -9.65
N TRP A 373 -8.07 17.99 -10.11
CA TRP A 373 -7.44 17.95 -11.44
C TRP A 373 -6.40 16.84 -11.58
N LEU A 374 -5.60 16.56 -10.56
CA LEU A 374 -4.67 15.43 -10.56
C LEU A 374 -5.41 14.10 -10.72
N THR A 375 -6.52 13.92 -9.99
CA THR A 375 -7.35 12.71 -10.08
C THR A 375 -7.98 12.58 -11.47
N SER A 376 -8.61 13.65 -11.97
CA SER A 376 -9.22 13.66 -13.30
C SER A 376 -8.19 13.41 -14.41
N ALA A 377 -7.01 14.04 -14.34
CA ALA A 377 -5.93 13.84 -15.29
C ALA A 377 -5.43 12.40 -15.28
N GLY A 378 -5.27 11.79 -14.10
CA GLY A 378 -4.89 10.39 -13.96
C GLY A 378 -5.89 9.44 -14.65
N ILE A 379 -7.19 9.66 -14.46
CA ILE A 379 -8.26 8.87 -15.10
C ILE A 379 -8.27 9.07 -16.62
N ILE A 380 -8.25 10.32 -17.09
CA ILE A 380 -8.31 10.65 -18.52
C ILE A 380 -7.10 10.06 -19.24
N LEU A 381 -5.89 10.27 -18.71
CA LEU A 381 -4.67 9.74 -19.31
C LEU A 381 -4.66 8.20 -19.31
N SER A 382 -5.12 7.57 -18.23
CA SER A 382 -5.27 6.12 -18.15
C SER A 382 -6.13 5.56 -19.28
N LEU A 383 -7.31 6.14 -19.50
CA LEU A 383 -8.25 5.72 -20.52
C LEU A 383 -7.69 5.97 -21.92
N ALA A 384 -7.10 7.15 -22.16
CA ALA A 384 -6.52 7.51 -23.45
C ALA A 384 -5.38 6.56 -23.85
N LEU A 385 -4.44 6.29 -22.95
CA LEU A 385 -3.32 5.37 -23.21
C LEU A 385 -3.80 3.93 -23.41
N THR A 386 -4.78 3.48 -22.64
CA THR A 386 -5.38 2.14 -22.80
C THR A 386 -6.08 2.01 -24.15
N GLY A 387 -6.85 3.02 -24.55
CA GLY A 387 -7.54 3.08 -25.85
C GLY A 387 -6.57 3.12 -27.03
N ALA A 388 -5.48 3.88 -26.93
CA ALA A 388 -4.43 3.93 -27.94
C ALA A 388 -3.76 2.57 -28.15
N VAL A 389 -3.42 1.86 -27.06
CA VAL A 389 -2.83 0.51 -27.14
C VAL A 389 -3.83 -0.50 -27.70
N TYR A 390 -5.12 -0.40 -27.34
CA TYR A 390 -6.17 -1.23 -27.93
C TYR A 390 -6.27 -1.03 -29.46
N ALA A 391 -6.31 0.22 -29.92
CA ALA A 391 -6.38 0.55 -31.34
C ALA A 391 -5.16 0.01 -32.11
N LEU A 392 -3.95 0.23 -31.58
CA LEU A 392 -2.71 -0.30 -32.18
C LEU A 392 -2.73 -1.83 -32.28
N ASN A 393 -3.17 -2.53 -31.23
CA ASN A 393 -3.27 -3.99 -31.25
C ASN A 393 -4.27 -4.49 -32.30
N ASN A 394 -5.38 -3.79 -32.52
CA ASN A 394 -6.35 -4.13 -33.56
C ASN A 394 -5.79 -3.89 -34.97
N ILE A 395 -5.05 -2.80 -35.20
CA ILE A 395 -4.38 -2.54 -36.48
C ILE A 395 -3.38 -3.65 -36.81
N VAL A 396 -2.58 -4.07 -35.83
CA VAL A 396 -1.60 -5.16 -36.02
C VAL A 396 -2.29 -6.49 -36.30
N ARG A 397 -3.45 -6.76 -35.67
CA ARG A 397 -4.25 -7.95 -35.95
C ARG A 397 -4.90 -7.94 -37.33
N ALA A 398 -5.37 -6.79 -37.80
CA ALA A 398 -5.97 -6.66 -39.13
C ALA A 398 -4.96 -6.81 -40.28
N LYS A 399 -3.65 -6.63 -40.00
CA LYS A 399 -2.56 -6.82 -40.96
C LYS A 399 -1.98 -8.24 -40.98
N LYS A 400 -2.44 -9.13 -40.10
CA LYS A 400 -2.07 -10.56 -40.05
C LYS A 400 -3.24 -11.40 -40.52
#